data_AF-I0Z1S3-F1
#
_entry.id   AF-I0Z1S3-F1
#
_cell.length_a   1.000
_cell.length_b   1.000
_cell.length_c   1.000
_cell.angle_alpha   90.00
_cell.angle_beta   90.00
_cell.angle_gamma   90.00
#
_symmetry.space_group_name_H-M   'P 1'
#
loop_
_entity.id
_entity.type
_entity.pdbx_description
1 polymer ?
#
loop_
_entity_poly.entity_id
_entity_poly.type
_entity_poly.pdbx_seq_one_letter_code
_entity_poly.pdbx_strand_id
1 'polypeptide(L)'
;MDFFDGILSWLASENQSKDSKLHSLLDFDRIAVAGHSRGAKLAYRAQVKAAYLIDPVDNTTFTPESAEYPSAVRALRQSGKPVGITGAGIVGKCNPNGSNYEEFNGAAPAKSWLTLVAQSSHTEFLNAGFILNRAFALLCGNRGSNSFQETLRLTAPPMLAWMDSQLRGDNPAAKERLMSFYRFMDAEEAAGTVRFNIKPETWKCV
;
A
#
# COMPACT_ATOMS: atom_id res chain seq x y z
N MET A 1 -10.90 15.65 14.24
CA MET A 1 -10.50 15.93 12.84
C MET A 1 -9.54 14.82 12.46
N ASP A 2 -9.87 14.01 11.45
CA ASP A 2 -8.96 12.98 10.97
C ASP A 2 -7.72 13.67 10.37
N PHE A 3 -6.53 13.07 10.54
CA PHE A 3 -5.28 13.60 9.98
C PHE A 3 -5.39 13.83 8.47
N PHE A 4 -6.10 12.95 7.76
CA PHE A 4 -6.35 13.09 6.33
C PHE A 4 -7.25 14.27 5.98
N ASP A 5 -8.30 14.55 6.78
CA ASP A 5 -9.19 15.68 6.53
C ASP A 5 -8.41 17.01 6.56
N GLY A 6 -7.45 17.11 7.49
CA GLY A 6 -6.57 18.28 7.58
C GLY A 6 -5.70 18.46 6.34
N ILE A 7 -5.08 17.38 5.84
CA ILE A 7 -4.25 17.43 4.62
C ILE A 7 -5.10 17.79 3.39
N LEU A 8 -6.27 17.15 3.23
CA LEU A 8 -7.16 17.42 2.09
C LEU A 8 -7.68 18.86 2.11
N SER A 9 -8.02 19.37 3.30
CA SER A 9 -8.44 20.77 3.45
C SER A 9 -7.31 21.75 3.10
N TRP A 10 -6.08 21.47 3.53
CA TRP A 10 -4.92 22.29 3.16
C TRP A 10 -4.66 22.24 1.65
N LEU A 11 -4.63 21.04 1.04
CA LEU A 11 -4.47 20.89 -0.40
C LEU A 11 -5.57 21.63 -1.18
N ALA A 12 -6.82 21.60 -0.70
CA ALA A 12 -7.92 22.31 -1.35
C ALA A 12 -7.73 23.83 -1.31
N SER A 13 -7.24 24.35 -0.18
CA SER A 13 -6.87 25.76 -0.03
C SER A 13 -5.72 26.14 -0.98
N GLU A 14 -4.67 25.32 -1.06
CA GLU A 14 -3.55 25.54 -1.99
C GLU A 14 -4.01 25.52 -3.45
N ASN A 15 -4.92 24.61 -3.82
CA ASN A 15 -5.46 24.54 -5.17
C ASN A 15 -6.24 25.80 -5.58
N GLN A 16 -6.84 26.50 -4.61
CA GLN A 16 -7.60 27.73 -4.83
C GLN A 16 -6.75 29.00 -4.78
N SER A 17 -5.60 28.97 -4.08
CA SER A 17 -4.71 30.12 -3.92
C SER A 17 -3.89 30.40 -5.18
N LYS A 18 -4.00 31.62 -5.74
CA LYS A 18 -3.24 32.04 -6.94
C LYS A 18 -1.74 32.11 -6.72
N ASP A 19 -1.31 32.28 -5.48
CA ASP A 19 0.10 32.36 -5.10
C ASP A 19 0.72 30.96 -4.88
N SER A 20 -0.10 29.91 -4.86
CA SER A 20 0.38 28.54 -4.70
C SER A 20 0.92 27.97 -6.00
N LYS A 21 2.00 27.18 -5.90
CA LYS A 21 2.49 26.36 -7.02
C LYS A 21 1.52 25.23 -7.38
N LEU A 22 0.52 24.95 -6.55
CA LEU A 22 -0.50 23.94 -6.76
C LEU A 22 -1.80 24.52 -7.34
N HIS A 23 -1.85 25.83 -7.61
CA HIS A 23 -3.04 26.52 -8.09
C HIS A 23 -3.64 25.83 -9.32
N SER A 24 -4.89 25.37 -9.21
CA SER A 24 -5.63 24.68 -10.28
C SER A 24 -4.94 23.42 -10.86
N LEU A 25 -4.03 22.78 -10.11
CA LEU A 25 -3.34 21.56 -10.55
C LEU A 25 -3.91 20.27 -9.94
N LEU A 26 -4.69 20.37 -8.86
CA LEU A 26 -5.17 19.20 -8.12
C LEU A 26 -6.59 18.82 -8.53
N ASP A 27 -6.80 17.53 -8.75
CA ASP A 27 -8.10 16.92 -9.02
C ASP A 27 -8.57 16.11 -7.80
N PHE A 28 -9.53 16.68 -7.06
CA PHE A 28 -10.09 16.07 -5.84
C PHE A 28 -11.08 14.94 -6.13
N ASP A 29 -11.51 14.76 -7.38
CA ASP A 29 -12.27 13.57 -7.78
C ASP A 29 -11.33 12.38 -8.03
N ARG A 30 -10.01 12.57 -8.05
CA ARG A 30 -9.03 11.51 -8.35
C ARG A 30 -7.97 11.39 -7.25
N ILE A 31 -8.42 11.11 -6.03
CA ILE A 31 -7.55 10.93 -4.87
C ILE A 31 -7.25 9.45 -4.64
N ALA A 32 -5.96 9.14 -4.54
CA ALA A 32 -5.46 7.88 -4.02
C ALA A 32 -4.51 8.13 -2.85
N VAL A 33 -4.42 7.16 -1.94
CA VAL A 33 -3.49 7.20 -0.80
C VAL A 33 -2.72 5.90 -0.74
N ALA A 34 -1.42 6.00 -0.47
CA ALA A 34 -0.60 4.85 -0.09
C ALA A 34 -0.01 5.08 1.29
N GLY A 35 0.25 3.99 2.00
CA GLY A 35 0.93 4.05 3.29
C GLY A 35 1.72 2.79 3.55
N HIS A 36 2.79 2.93 4.32
CA HIS A 36 3.63 1.82 4.76
C HIS A 36 3.38 1.47 6.23
N SER A 37 3.43 0.19 6.61
CA SER A 37 3.28 -0.23 8.01
C SER A 37 1.95 0.23 8.61
N ARG A 38 1.97 0.90 9.76
CA ARG A 38 0.80 1.56 10.34
C ARG A 38 0.25 2.70 9.48
N GLY A 39 1.09 3.31 8.65
CA GLY A 39 0.66 4.27 7.64
C GLY A 39 -0.30 3.65 6.62
N ALA A 40 -0.19 2.35 6.33
CA ALA A 40 -1.14 1.65 5.46
C ALA A 40 -2.52 1.52 6.12
N LYS A 41 -2.56 1.23 7.42
CA LYS A 41 -3.78 1.26 8.24
C LYS A 41 -4.45 2.63 8.20
N LEU A 42 -3.67 3.71 8.24
CA LEU A 42 -4.18 5.07 8.05
C LEU A 42 -4.67 5.30 6.61
N ALA A 43 -3.88 4.90 5.61
CA ALA A 43 -4.23 5.05 4.19
C ALA A 43 -5.58 4.41 3.83
N TYR A 44 -5.84 3.21 4.32
CA TYR A 44 -7.12 2.54 4.12
C TYR A 44 -8.30 3.33 4.73
N ARG A 45 -8.08 4.00 5.86
CA ARG A 45 -9.11 4.75 6.58
C ARG A 45 -9.44 6.11 5.98
N ALA A 46 -8.60 6.63 5.09
CA ALA A 46 -8.77 7.94 4.46
C ALA A 46 -10.03 8.09 3.57
N GLN A 47 -10.84 7.03 3.40
CA GLN A 47 -12.08 7.01 2.59
C GLN A 47 -11.93 7.51 1.14
N VAL A 48 -10.74 7.36 0.55
CA VAL A 48 -10.45 7.78 -0.83
C VAL A 48 -10.87 6.73 -1.87
N LYS A 49 -10.83 7.08 -3.16
CA LYS A 49 -11.18 6.17 -4.26
C LYS A 49 -10.26 4.95 -4.35
N ALA A 50 -8.98 5.12 -4.03
CA ALA A 50 -8.01 4.04 -4.10
C ALA A 50 -7.04 4.09 -2.93
N ALA A 51 -6.92 2.98 -2.19
CA ALA A 51 -5.90 2.79 -1.18
C ALA A 51 -4.89 1.74 -1.63
N TYR A 52 -3.61 1.99 -1.39
CA TYR A 52 -2.52 1.04 -1.61
C TYR A 52 -1.73 0.81 -0.32
N LEU A 53 -1.61 -0.45 0.09
CA LEU A 53 -1.14 -0.84 1.42
C LEU A 53 0.24 -1.49 1.30
N ILE A 54 1.28 -0.78 1.71
CA ILE A 54 2.67 -1.26 1.64
C ILE A 54 3.06 -1.88 2.98
N ASP A 55 3.38 -3.17 2.95
CA ASP A 55 3.59 -4.08 4.08
C ASP A 55 2.76 -3.68 5.33
N PRO A 56 1.42 -3.70 5.21
CA PRO A 56 0.55 -3.11 6.21
C PRO A 56 0.64 -3.84 7.54
N VAL A 57 0.52 -3.07 8.62
CA VAL A 57 0.52 -3.61 9.99
C VAL A 57 -0.70 -3.08 10.72
N ASP A 58 -1.53 -3.98 11.23
CA ASP A 58 -2.71 -3.64 12.01
C ASP A 58 -2.39 -3.57 13.51
N ASN A 59 -3.31 -4.02 14.36
CA ASN A 59 -3.11 -4.11 15.79
C ASN A 59 -2.13 -5.21 16.14
N THR A 60 -1.21 -4.90 17.05
CA THR A 60 -0.15 -5.79 17.54
C THR A 60 -0.24 -5.90 19.05
N THR A 61 0.57 -6.75 19.68
CA THR A 61 0.68 -6.80 21.15
C THR A 61 1.04 -5.46 21.79
N PHE A 62 1.81 -4.62 21.10
CA PHE A 62 2.19 -3.27 21.56
C PHE A 62 1.12 -2.20 21.29
N THR A 63 0.16 -2.49 20.41
CA THR A 63 -0.99 -1.62 20.11
C THR A 63 -2.21 -2.48 19.90
N PRO A 64 -2.74 -3.07 20.99
CA PRO A 64 -3.92 -3.92 20.91
C PRO A 64 -5.10 -3.11 20.37
N GLU A 65 -6.07 -3.81 19.82
CA GLU A 65 -7.26 -3.15 19.30
C GLU A 65 -8.05 -2.46 20.41
N SER A 66 -8.37 -1.19 20.19
CA SER A 66 -9.18 -0.36 21.09
C SER A 66 -9.93 0.71 20.30
N ALA A 67 -10.71 1.55 20.99
CA ALA A 67 -11.36 2.69 20.36
C ALA A 67 -10.35 3.69 19.75
N GLU A 68 -9.19 3.84 20.40
CA GLU A 68 -8.08 4.69 19.96
C GLU A 68 -7.26 4.04 18.84
N TYR A 69 -7.19 2.71 18.82
CA TYR A 69 -6.47 1.92 17.82
C TYR A 69 -7.40 0.92 17.10
N PRO A 70 -8.41 1.38 16.34
CA PRO A 70 -9.39 0.48 15.70
C PRO A 70 -8.74 -0.37 14.60
N SER A 71 -9.18 -1.62 14.42
CA SER A 71 -8.60 -2.52 13.40
C SER A 71 -8.93 -2.09 11.96
N ALA A 72 -7.89 -1.94 11.13
CA ALA A 72 -8.07 -1.73 9.70
C ALA A 72 -8.45 -3.00 8.95
N VAL A 73 -7.98 -4.18 9.40
CA VAL A 73 -8.38 -5.47 8.83
C VAL A 73 -9.89 -5.71 9.01
N ARG A 74 -10.43 -5.41 10.20
CA ARG A 74 -11.87 -5.50 10.46
C ARG A 74 -12.66 -4.52 9.59
N ALA A 75 -12.22 -3.28 9.50
CA ALA A 75 -12.85 -2.28 8.66
C ALA A 75 -12.76 -2.63 7.16
N LEU A 76 -11.69 -3.30 6.71
CA LEU A 76 -11.52 -3.81 5.35
C LEU A 76 -12.55 -4.90 5.03
N ARG A 77 -12.67 -5.88 5.92
CA ARG A 77 -13.65 -6.96 5.78
C ARG A 77 -15.09 -6.44 5.70
N GLN A 78 -15.40 -5.38 6.45
CA GLN A 78 -16.74 -4.79 6.50
C GLN A 78 -17.07 -3.92 5.29
N SER A 79 -16.08 -3.23 4.70
CA SER A 79 -16.36 -2.28 3.61
C SER A 79 -16.59 -2.97 2.26
N GLY A 80 -15.98 -4.14 2.05
CA GLY A 80 -15.98 -4.80 0.75
C GLY A 80 -15.29 -4.00 -0.35
N LYS A 81 -14.46 -3.00 -0.02
CA LYS A 81 -13.73 -2.18 -0.98
C LYS A 81 -12.42 -2.86 -1.40
N PRO A 82 -12.19 -3.07 -2.72
CA PRO A 82 -10.91 -3.59 -3.20
C PRO A 82 -9.73 -2.69 -2.81
N VAL A 83 -8.59 -3.30 -2.54
CA VAL A 83 -7.32 -2.61 -2.22
C VAL A 83 -6.16 -3.23 -2.99
N GLY A 84 -5.12 -2.44 -3.23
CA GLY A 84 -3.83 -2.96 -3.67
C GLY A 84 -2.93 -3.14 -2.45
N ILE A 85 -2.19 -4.25 -2.39
CA ILE A 85 -1.31 -4.59 -1.27
C ILE A 85 0.05 -4.99 -1.83
N THR A 86 1.13 -4.46 -1.25
CA THR A 86 2.45 -5.06 -1.33
C THR A 86 2.82 -5.63 0.03
N GLY A 87 3.22 -6.89 0.13
CA GLY A 87 3.75 -7.49 1.35
C GLY A 87 5.25 -7.75 1.27
N ALA A 88 5.92 -7.78 2.43
CA ALA A 88 7.29 -8.29 2.54
C ALA A 88 7.29 -9.82 2.61
N GLY A 89 8.17 -10.48 1.85
CA GLY A 89 8.35 -11.93 1.94
C GLY A 89 8.98 -12.38 3.26
N ILE A 90 9.69 -11.49 3.96
CA ILE A 90 10.29 -11.78 5.26
C ILE A 90 9.49 -11.12 6.37
N VAL A 91 8.85 -11.96 7.19
CA VAL A 91 8.17 -11.57 8.41
C VAL A 91 9.17 -11.37 9.55
N GLY A 92 8.97 -10.34 10.35
CA GLY A 92 9.79 -10.00 11.51
C GLY A 92 9.02 -9.29 12.61
N LYS A 93 9.74 -8.62 13.52
CA LYS A 93 9.14 -8.00 14.71
C LYS A 93 8.19 -6.85 14.38
N CYS A 94 8.43 -6.15 13.28
CA CYS A 94 7.64 -4.98 12.88
C CYS A 94 6.41 -5.33 12.03
N ASN A 95 6.38 -6.52 11.41
CA ASN A 95 5.25 -7.03 10.63
C ASN A 95 4.89 -8.45 11.08
N PRO A 96 4.57 -8.66 12.37
CA PRO A 96 4.40 -10.00 12.93
C PRO A 96 3.20 -10.73 12.30
N ASN A 97 3.29 -12.06 12.26
CA ASN A 97 2.17 -12.93 11.89
C ASN A 97 0.93 -12.62 12.75
N GLY A 98 -0.25 -12.65 12.12
CA GLY A 98 -1.51 -12.27 12.76
C GLY A 98 -1.75 -10.76 12.81
N SER A 99 -0.86 -9.94 12.25
CA SER A 99 -1.05 -8.48 12.17
C SER A 99 -0.54 -7.85 10.86
N ASN A 100 -0.05 -8.66 9.92
CA ASN A 100 0.69 -8.23 8.73
C ASN A 100 -0.18 -8.28 7.45
N TYR A 101 0.47 -8.16 6.28
CA TYR A 101 -0.19 -8.19 4.97
C TYR A 101 -1.07 -9.42 4.72
N GLU A 102 -0.80 -10.57 5.37
CA GLU A 102 -1.61 -11.78 5.20
C GLU A 102 -3.02 -11.57 5.75
N GLU A 103 -3.15 -10.88 6.89
CA GLU A 103 -4.46 -10.53 7.49
C GLU A 103 -5.22 -9.54 6.62
N PHE A 104 -4.53 -8.52 6.09
CA PHE A 104 -5.12 -7.56 5.18
C PHE A 104 -5.58 -8.24 3.89
N ASN A 105 -4.73 -9.07 3.29
CA ASN A 105 -5.10 -9.84 2.12
C ASN A 105 -6.26 -10.79 2.44
N GLY A 106 -6.26 -11.48 3.58
CA GLY A 106 -7.36 -12.34 4.01
C GLY A 106 -8.70 -11.61 4.11
N ALA A 107 -8.69 -10.38 4.64
CA ALA A 107 -9.86 -9.51 4.73
C ALA A 107 -10.26 -8.82 3.42
N ALA A 108 -9.34 -8.64 2.48
CA ALA A 108 -9.58 -7.95 1.23
C ALA A 108 -10.60 -8.70 0.35
N PRO A 109 -11.55 -8.00 -0.31
CA PRO A 109 -12.54 -8.63 -1.18
C PRO A 109 -11.94 -9.08 -2.51
N ALA A 110 -12.76 -9.69 -3.36
CA ALA A 110 -12.46 -9.92 -4.77
C ALA A 110 -11.93 -8.65 -5.47
N LYS A 111 -11.15 -8.83 -6.54
CA LYS A 111 -10.48 -7.76 -7.32
C LYS A 111 -9.36 -7.02 -6.60
N SER A 112 -9.12 -7.30 -5.32
CA SER A 112 -7.94 -6.78 -4.62
C SER A 112 -6.67 -7.40 -5.18
N TRP A 113 -5.58 -6.64 -5.17
CA TRP A 113 -4.28 -7.07 -5.66
C TRP A 113 -3.34 -7.36 -4.50
N LEU A 114 -2.54 -8.41 -4.63
CA LEU A 114 -1.42 -8.70 -3.74
C LEU A 114 -0.14 -8.86 -4.57
N THR A 115 0.88 -8.08 -4.23
CA THR A 115 2.27 -8.31 -4.66
C THR A 115 3.09 -8.69 -3.44
N LEU A 116 3.77 -9.83 -3.46
CA LEU A 116 4.71 -10.20 -2.41
C LEU A 116 6.14 -10.02 -2.93
N VAL A 117 6.96 -9.23 -2.24
CA VAL A 117 8.37 -9.06 -2.59
C VAL A 117 9.21 -10.06 -1.78
N ALA A 118 9.61 -11.16 -2.41
CA ALA A 118 10.03 -12.39 -1.73
C ALA A 118 11.22 -12.20 -0.76
N GLN A 119 12.17 -11.34 -1.13
CA GLN A 119 13.44 -11.17 -0.43
C GLN A 119 13.57 -9.85 0.34
N SER A 120 12.46 -9.15 0.56
CA SER A 120 12.41 -7.90 1.33
C SER A 120 11.85 -8.14 2.73
N SER A 121 12.35 -7.40 3.72
CA SER A 121 11.74 -7.28 5.04
C SER A 121 10.91 -6.00 5.13
N HIS A 122 10.27 -5.80 6.28
CA HIS A 122 9.44 -4.64 6.56
C HIS A 122 10.15 -3.29 6.33
N THR A 123 11.47 -3.24 6.48
CA THR A 123 12.18 -1.95 6.45
C THR A 123 12.65 -1.54 5.07
N GLU A 124 12.80 -2.48 4.13
CA GLU A 124 13.34 -2.18 2.81
C GLU A 124 12.42 -1.30 1.94
N PHE A 125 11.17 -1.08 2.35
CA PHE A 125 10.26 -0.12 1.74
C PHE A 125 10.58 1.35 2.08
N LEU A 126 11.57 1.62 2.94
CA LEU A 126 11.94 2.96 3.37
C LEU A 126 13.04 3.59 2.50
N ASN A 127 12.91 4.88 2.24
CA ASN A 127 13.97 5.70 1.65
C ASN A 127 14.37 6.84 2.61
N ALA A 128 14.86 6.49 3.81
CA ALA A 128 15.25 7.46 4.83
C ALA A 128 16.77 7.75 4.86
N GLY A 129 17.50 7.29 3.85
CA GLY A 129 18.97 7.37 3.82
C GLY A 129 19.65 6.26 4.63
N PHE A 130 20.95 6.09 4.41
CA PHE A 130 21.70 4.91 4.86
C PHE A 130 21.64 4.68 6.38
N ILE A 131 21.87 5.73 7.17
CA ILE A 131 21.95 5.63 8.64
C ILE A 131 20.60 5.23 9.22
N LEU A 132 19.52 5.93 8.84
CA LEU A 132 18.18 5.66 9.36
C LEU A 132 17.66 4.30 8.88
N ASN A 133 17.88 3.95 7.62
CA ASN A 133 17.48 2.65 7.08
C ASN A 133 18.15 1.49 7.84
N ARG A 134 19.43 1.61 8.20
CA ARG A 134 20.12 0.60 9.04
C ARG A 134 19.59 0.58 10.46
N ALA A 135 19.31 1.74 11.06
CA ALA A 135 18.73 1.82 12.40
C ALA A 135 17.37 1.13 12.46
N PHE A 136 16.49 1.36 11.47
CA PHE A 136 15.20 0.68 11.40
C PHE A 136 15.33 -0.83 11.19
N ALA A 137 16.24 -1.29 10.31
CA ALA A 137 16.48 -2.71 10.10
C ALA A 137 16.91 -3.41 11.40
N LEU A 138 17.76 -2.77 12.21
CA LEU A 138 18.15 -3.27 13.53
C LEU A 138 16.96 -3.35 14.50
N LEU A 139 16.11 -2.32 14.54
CA LEU A 139 14.92 -2.29 15.39
C LEU A 139 13.91 -3.38 15.01
N CYS A 140 13.72 -3.62 13.71
CA CYS A 140 12.79 -4.63 13.21
C CYS A 140 13.33 -6.06 13.22
N GLY A 141 14.62 -6.22 13.51
CA GLY A 141 15.27 -7.49 13.83
C GLY A 141 15.53 -8.41 12.63
N ASN A 142 14.99 -8.10 11.46
CA ASN A 142 15.16 -8.89 10.23
C ASN A 142 15.50 -7.97 9.05
N ARG A 143 16.42 -8.43 8.21
CA ARG A 143 16.78 -7.76 6.97
C ARG A 143 16.60 -8.70 5.80
N GLY A 144 16.08 -8.17 4.70
CA GLY A 144 16.02 -8.87 3.43
C GLY A 144 17.37 -8.94 2.73
N SER A 145 17.49 -9.84 1.76
CA SER A 145 18.61 -9.86 0.81
C SER A 145 18.42 -8.80 -0.29
N ASN A 146 17.19 -8.33 -0.53
CA ASN A 146 16.95 -7.20 -1.41
C ASN A 146 17.57 -5.91 -0.86
N SER A 147 18.02 -5.06 -1.78
CA SER A 147 18.35 -3.68 -1.43
C SER A 147 17.08 -2.85 -1.23
N PHE A 148 17.20 -1.71 -0.55
CA PHE A 148 16.11 -0.72 -0.45
C PHE A 148 15.66 -0.24 -1.84
N GLN A 149 16.63 0.07 -2.72
CA GLN A 149 16.34 0.50 -4.08
C GLN A 149 15.59 -0.57 -4.87
N GLU A 150 15.99 -1.82 -4.73
CA GLU A 150 15.33 -2.94 -5.40
C GLU A 150 13.91 -3.15 -4.88
N THR A 151 13.72 -3.10 -3.57
CA THR A 151 12.39 -3.19 -2.96
C THR A 151 11.46 -2.08 -3.45
N LEU A 152 11.97 -0.85 -3.55
CA LEU A 152 11.22 0.28 -4.10
C LEU A 152 10.92 0.12 -5.60
N ARG A 153 11.87 -0.40 -6.38
CA ARG A 153 11.70 -0.72 -7.81
C ARG A 153 10.58 -1.75 -8.02
N LEU A 154 10.48 -2.74 -7.15
CA LEU A 154 9.45 -3.78 -7.20
C LEU A 154 8.08 -3.32 -6.65
N THR A 155 8.07 -2.31 -5.77
CA THR A 155 6.84 -1.82 -5.10
C THR A 155 6.14 -0.71 -5.88
N ALA A 156 6.89 0.20 -6.52
CA ALA A 156 6.29 1.35 -7.19
C ALA A 156 5.38 0.96 -8.38
N PRO A 157 5.75 0.01 -9.26
CA PRO A 157 4.90 -0.38 -10.38
C PRO A 157 3.51 -0.90 -9.99
N PRO A 158 3.34 -1.88 -9.08
CA PRO A 158 2.00 -2.34 -8.70
C PRO A 158 1.20 -1.28 -7.95
N MET A 159 1.86 -0.39 -7.17
CA MET A 159 1.20 0.76 -6.56
C MET A 159 0.61 1.71 -7.61
N LEU A 160 1.43 2.13 -8.57
CA LEU A 160 1.01 3.06 -9.61
C LEU A 160 -0.04 2.43 -10.54
N ALA A 161 0.14 1.16 -10.93
CA ALA A 161 -0.82 0.45 -11.77
C ALA A 161 -2.17 0.28 -11.08
N TRP A 162 -2.18 -0.05 -9.78
CA TRP A 162 -3.40 -0.07 -8.97
C TRP A 162 -4.10 1.29 -8.99
N MET A 163 -3.40 2.35 -8.59
CA MET A 163 -3.99 3.69 -8.54
C MET A 163 -4.50 4.13 -9.91
N ASP A 164 -3.77 3.86 -10.98
CA ASP A 164 -4.17 4.21 -12.34
C ASP A 164 -5.44 3.47 -12.77
N SER A 165 -5.54 2.18 -12.43
CA SER A 165 -6.74 1.37 -12.70
C SER A 165 -7.98 1.89 -11.96
N GLN A 166 -7.83 2.30 -10.71
CA GLN A 166 -8.94 2.78 -9.88
C GLN A 166 -9.37 4.23 -10.23
N LEU A 167 -8.42 5.08 -10.60
CA LEU A 167 -8.69 6.51 -10.85
C LEU A 167 -8.95 6.83 -12.33
N ARG A 168 -8.41 6.01 -13.24
CA ARG A 168 -8.36 6.29 -14.69
C ARG A 168 -8.61 5.05 -15.56
N GLY A 169 -9.24 3.99 -15.04
CA GLY A 169 -9.39 2.70 -15.74
C GLY A 169 -10.03 2.75 -17.14
N ASP A 170 -10.87 3.75 -17.43
CA ASP A 170 -11.49 3.92 -18.75
C ASP A 170 -10.58 4.62 -19.77
N ASN A 171 -9.48 5.23 -19.32
CA ASN A 171 -8.53 5.94 -20.17
C ASN A 171 -7.67 4.94 -20.98
N PRO A 172 -7.60 5.04 -22.32
CA PRO A 172 -6.79 4.14 -23.14
C PRO A 172 -5.30 4.08 -22.74
N ALA A 173 -4.70 5.22 -22.38
CA ALA A 173 -3.31 5.27 -21.94
C ALA A 173 -3.11 4.57 -20.57
N ALA A 174 -4.12 4.59 -19.70
CA ALA A 174 -4.07 3.83 -18.45
C ALA A 174 -4.13 2.32 -18.71
N LYS A 175 -4.97 1.88 -19.67
CA LYS A 175 -5.01 0.48 -20.11
C LYS A 175 -3.67 0.02 -20.69
N GLU A 176 -3.02 0.83 -21.51
CA GLU A 176 -1.69 0.51 -22.06
C GLU A 176 -0.62 0.38 -20.97
N ARG A 177 -0.59 1.31 -20.01
CA ARG A 177 0.31 1.23 -18.83
C ARG A 177 0.03 -0.01 -18.00
N LEU A 178 -1.23 -0.39 -17.84
CA LEU A 178 -1.63 -1.60 -17.13
C LEU A 178 -1.12 -2.87 -17.82
N MET A 179 -1.16 -2.93 -19.16
CA MET A 179 -0.58 -4.04 -19.91
C MET A 179 0.95 -4.10 -19.77
N SER A 180 1.64 -2.95 -19.74
CA SER A 180 3.07 -2.90 -19.45
C SER A 180 3.40 -3.35 -18.04
N PHE A 181 2.56 -3.03 -17.07
CA PHE A 181 2.66 -3.53 -15.70
C PHE A 181 2.54 -5.05 -15.63
N TYR A 182 1.56 -5.66 -16.32
CA TYR A 182 1.44 -7.13 -16.29
C TYR A 182 2.67 -7.83 -16.87
N ARG A 183 3.20 -7.33 -18.01
CA ARG A 183 4.46 -7.86 -18.56
C ARG A 183 5.64 -7.73 -17.59
N PHE A 184 5.69 -6.63 -16.84
CA PHE A 184 6.69 -6.43 -15.81
C PHE A 184 6.52 -7.45 -14.68
N MET A 185 5.30 -7.66 -14.17
CA MET A 185 5.02 -8.68 -13.15
C MET A 185 5.39 -10.09 -13.64
N ASP A 186 5.02 -10.47 -14.86
CA ASP A 186 5.37 -11.78 -15.42
C ASP A 186 6.89 -12.03 -15.42
N ALA A 187 7.67 -11.00 -15.76
CA ALA A 187 9.14 -11.08 -15.76
C ALA A 187 9.72 -11.21 -14.35
N GLU A 188 9.19 -10.46 -13.39
CA GLU A 188 9.64 -10.51 -11.99
C GLU A 188 9.21 -11.81 -11.29
N GLU A 189 8.02 -12.35 -11.62
CA GLU A 189 7.58 -13.67 -11.15
C GLU A 189 8.45 -14.80 -11.73
N ALA A 190 8.77 -14.74 -13.03
CA ALA A 190 9.70 -15.69 -13.66
C ALA A 190 11.11 -15.64 -13.04
N ALA A 191 11.54 -14.46 -12.58
CA ALA A 191 12.80 -14.28 -11.85
C ALA A 191 12.71 -14.70 -10.36
N GLY A 192 11.51 -14.98 -9.85
CA GLY A 192 11.28 -15.31 -8.45
C GLY A 192 11.47 -14.14 -7.47
N THR A 193 11.47 -12.89 -7.97
CA THR A 193 11.64 -11.68 -7.14
C THR A 193 10.33 -11.25 -6.51
N VAL A 194 9.21 -11.50 -7.19
CA VAL A 194 7.85 -11.22 -6.70
C VAL A 194 6.91 -12.41 -6.88
N ARG A 195 5.78 -12.36 -6.18
CA ARG A 195 4.57 -13.13 -6.51
C ARG A 195 3.41 -12.16 -6.64
N PHE A 196 2.65 -12.22 -7.72
CA PHE A 196 1.54 -11.31 -7.98
C PHE A 196 0.23 -12.08 -8.11
N ASN A 197 -0.83 -11.57 -7.48
CA ASN A 197 -2.14 -12.20 -7.55
C ASN A 197 -3.25 -11.15 -7.52
N ILE A 198 -4.32 -11.42 -8.29
CA ILE A 198 -5.57 -10.68 -8.24
C ILE A 198 -6.63 -11.62 -7.66
N LYS A 199 -7.29 -11.21 -6.58
CA LYS A 199 -8.34 -12.03 -5.98
C LYS A 199 -9.49 -12.27 -6.96
N PRO A 200 -9.90 -13.52 -7.21
CA PRO A 200 -10.95 -13.84 -8.17
C PRO A 200 -12.33 -13.36 -7.68
N GLU A 201 -13.26 -13.16 -8.61
CA GLU A 201 -14.64 -12.71 -8.31
C GLU A 201 -15.44 -13.70 -7.44
N THR A 202 -15.09 -14.99 -7.46
CA THR A 202 -15.80 -16.05 -6.72
C THR A 202 -15.19 -16.36 -5.36
N TRP A 203 -14.54 -15.39 -4.69
CA TRP A 203 -13.98 -15.60 -3.36
C TRP A 203 -15.09 -15.65 -2.30
N LYS A 204 -15.44 -16.86 -1.85
CA LYS A 204 -16.21 -17.04 -0.61
C LYS A 204 -15.24 -16.96 0.56
N CYS A 205 -15.44 -15.99 1.44
CA CYS A 205 -14.81 -16.03 2.77
C CYS A 205 -15.26 -17.33 3.45
N VAL A 206 -14.33 -18.27 3.61
CA VAL A 206 -14.53 -19.46 4.46
C VAL A 206 -14.16 -19.08 5.88
#